data_AF-K0IEA2-F1
#
_entry.id   AF-K0IEA2-F1
#
_cell.length_a   1.000
_cell.length_b   1.000
_cell.length_c   1.000
_cell.angle_alpha   90.00
_cell.angle_beta   90.00
_cell.angle_gamma   90.00
#
_symmetry.space_group_name_H-M   'P 1'
#
loop_
_entity.id
_entity.type
_entity.pdbx_description
1 polymer ?
#
loop_
_entity_poly.entity_id
_entity_poly.type
_entity_poly.pdbx_seq_one_letter_code
_entity_poly.pdbx_strand_id
1 'polypeptide(L)'
;MLAYANHLGRSTTFFEIKRRDQIIAYLDRFVKREEEDPEKKWITTWNDTCHRIKHLFRWLYCQRGREETIPPSDWETPEFVKIKDKKTKRLSPYSETEIWDKDELLTIVKYEPIMVMGMHGILLLIM
;
A
#
# COMPACT_ATOMS: atom_id res chain seq x y z
N MET A 1 -1.45 -7.59 -10.95
CA MET A 1 -1.65 -6.98 -12.29
C MET A 1 -2.30 -7.93 -13.28
N LEU A 2 -1.84 -9.18 -13.39
CA LEU A 2 -2.51 -10.22 -14.20
C LEU A 2 -4.00 -10.38 -13.88
N ALA A 3 -4.38 -10.42 -12.59
CA ALA A 3 -5.78 -10.52 -12.17
C ALA A 3 -6.64 -9.31 -12.62
N TYR A 4 -6.05 -8.11 -12.68
CA TYR A 4 -6.71 -6.91 -13.17
C TYR A 4 -6.87 -6.95 -14.70
N ALA A 5 -5.82 -7.35 -15.43
CA ALA A 5 -5.89 -7.57 -16.88
C ALA A 5 -6.99 -8.58 -17.25
N ASN A 6 -7.05 -9.70 -16.54
CA ASN A 6 -8.07 -10.73 -16.75
C ASN A 6 -9.49 -10.21 -16.47
N HIS A 7 -9.65 -9.30 -15.51
CA HIS A 7 -10.95 -8.69 -15.21
C HIS A 7 -11.44 -7.74 -16.31
N LEU A 8 -10.53 -7.02 -16.97
CA LEU A 8 -10.85 -6.10 -18.07
C LEU A 8 -11.27 -6.84 -19.35
N GLY A 9 -10.95 -8.12 -19.45
CA GLY A 9 -11.22 -8.96 -20.61
C GLY A 9 -10.17 -8.82 -21.71
N ARG A 10 -10.25 -9.69 -22.73
CA ARG A 10 -9.26 -9.76 -23.83
C ARG A 10 -9.38 -8.61 -24.83
N SER A 11 -10.52 -7.91 -24.85
CA SER A 11 -10.83 -6.85 -25.80
C SER A 11 -10.43 -5.45 -25.32
N THR A 12 -10.16 -5.29 -24.02
CA THR A 12 -9.93 -3.97 -23.42
C THR A 12 -8.45 -3.79 -23.13
N THR A 13 -7.82 -2.82 -23.76
CA THR A 13 -6.44 -2.46 -23.43
C THR A 13 -6.38 -1.53 -22.22
N PHE A 14 -5.25 -1.51 -21.49
CA PHE A 14 -5.08 -0.55 -20.39
C PHE A 14 -5.20 0.91 -20.83
N PHE A 15 -5.06 1.20 -22.12
CA PHE A 15 -5.14 2.54 -22.70
C PHE A 15 -6.57 3.06 -22.89
N GLU A 16 -7.53 2.15 -23.01
CA GLU A 16 -8.95 2.49 -23.17
C GLU A 16 -9.61 2.87 -21.84
N ILE A 17 -8.95 2.56 -20.73
CA ILE A 17 -9.45 2.82 -19.39
C ILE A 17 -9.26 4.30 -19.08
N LYS A 18 -10.37 5.03 -19.12
CA LYS A 18 -10.41 6.46 -18.75
C LYS A 18 -11.40 6.74 -17.61
N ARG A 19 -12.12 5.70 -17.17
CA ARG A 19 -13.20 5.84 -16.19
C ARG A 19 -12.80 5.27 -14.85
N ARG A 20 -12.95 6.09 -13.82
CA ARG A 20 -12.75 5.70 -12.42
C ARG A 20 -13.61 4.49 -12.03
N ASP A 21 -14.85 4.43 -12.52
CA ASP A 21 -15.82 3.38 -12.18
C ASP A 21 -15.34 1.97 -12.55
N GLN A 22 -14.59 1.83 -13.65
CA GLN A 22 -14.07 0.52 -14.08
C GLN A 22 -13.02 0.01 -13.09
N ILE A 23 -12.19 0.91 -12.56
CA ILE A 23 -11.18 0.57 -11.55
C ILE A 23 -11.88 0.22 -10.23
N ILE A 24 -12.89 1.01 -9.84
CA ILE A 24 -13.66 0.76 -8.61
C ILE A 24 -14.39 -0.58 -8.71
N ALA A 25 -15.04 -0.90 -9.83
CA ALA A 25 -15.74 -2.18 -10.02
C ALA A 25 -14.81 -3.39 -9.84
N TYR A 26 -13.56 -3.29 -10.28
CA TYR A 26 -12.56 -4.33 -10.01
C TYR A 26 -12.21 -4.41 -8.53
N LEU A 27 -11.94 -3.27 -7.89
CA LEU A 27 -11.53 -3.20 -6.49
C LEU A 27 -12.65 -3.66 -5.55
N ASP A 28 -13.90 -3.39 -5.89
CA ASP A 28 -15.05 -3.74 -5.05
C ASP A 28 -15.30 -5.27 -5.01
N ARG A 29 -14.64 -6.05 -5.87
CA ARG A 29 -14.61 -7.52 -5.75
C ARG A 29 -13.91 -8.03 -4.48
N PHE A 30 -13.06 -7.20 -3.89
CA PHE A 30 -12.42 -7.53 -2.61
C PHE A 30 -13.33 -7.23 -1.42
N VAL A 31 -14.38 -6.42 -1.60
CA VAL A 31 -15.29 -6.03 -0.52
C VAL A 31 -16.04 -7.25 -0.01
N LYS A 32 -15.93 -7.49 1.30
CA LYS A 32 -16.67 -8.54 2.00
C LYS A 32 -17.73 -7.93 2.90
N ARG A 33 -18.79 -8.69 3.16
CA ARG A 33 -19.83 -8.31 4.11
C ARG A 33 -19.28 -8.32 5.53
N GLU A 34 -19.93 -7.61 6.44
CA GLU A 34 -19.45 -7.45 7.82
C GLU A 34 -19.53 -8.77 8.60
N GLU A 35 -20.42 -9.69 8.21
CA GLU A 35 -20.52 -11.03 8.78
C GLU A 35 -19.33 -11.93 8.38
N GLU A 36 -18.77 -11.72 7.19
CA GLU A 36 -17.65 -12.51 6.65
C GLU A 36 -16.27 -11.94 7.04
N ASP A 37 -16.18 -10.62 7.22
CA ASP A 37 -14.96 -9.92 7.61
C ASP A 37 -15.28 -8.74 8.55
N PRO A 38 -15.58 -9.03 9.84
CA PRO A 38 -15.91 -8.00 10.83
C PRO A 38 -14.80 -6.94 10.99
N GLU A 39 -13.55 -7.38 10.88
CA GLU A 39 -12.35 -6.53 10.99
C GLU A 39 -12.04 -5.73 9.72
N LYS A 40 -12.81 -5.95 8.64
CA LYS A 40 -12.67 -5.31 7.33
C LYS A 40 -11.23 -5.40 6.79
N LYS A 41 -10.57 -6.55 6.97
CA LYS A 41 -9.22 -6.84 6.44
C LYS A 41 -9.14 -6.60 4.94
N TRP A 42 -10.24 -6.78 4.22
CA TRP A 42 -10.32 -6.50 2.80
C TRP A 42 -9.94 -5.06 2.43
N ILE A 43 -10.04 -4.08 3.36
CA ILE A 43 -9.62 -2.69 3.14
C ILE A 43 -8.13 -2.60 2.84
N THR A 44 -7.29 -3.39 3.51
CA THR A 44 -5.84 -3.43 3.24
C THR A 44 -5.59 -3.94 1.82
N THR A 45 -6.18 -5.09 1.46
CA THR A 45 -6.05 -5.66 0.10
C THR A 45 -6.57 -4.70 -0.98
N TRP A 46 -7.68 -4.01 -0.70
CA TRP A 46 -8.26 -3.00 -1.60
C TRP A 46 -7.30 -1.83 -1.80
N ASN A 47 -6.74 -1.28 -0.71
CA ASN A 47 -5.80 -0.14 -0.77
C ASN A 47 -4.49 -0.53 -1.47
N ASP A 48 -3.89 -1.67 -1.13
CA ASP A 48 -2.66 -2.15 -1.75
C ASP A 48 -2.84 -2.37 -3.26
N THR A 49 -3.98 -2.95 -3.65
CA THR A 49 -4.30 -3.17 -5.06
C THR A 49 -4.54 -1.83 -5.77
N CYS A 50 -5.23 -0.89 -5.13
CA CYS A 50 -5.45 0.46 -5.64
C CYS A 50 -4.13 1.19 -5.86
N HIS A 51 -3.19 1.13 -4.92
CA HIS A 51 -1.84 1.71 -5.06
C HIS A 51 -1.06 1.11 -6.23
N ARG A 52 -1.08 -0.22 -6.40
CA ARG A 52 -0.45 -0.89 -7.55
C ARG A 52 -1.04 -0.40 -8.88
N ILE A 53 -2.36 -0.23 -8.93
CA ILE A 53 -3.05 0.32 -10.12
C ILE A 53 -2.65 1.77 -10.37
N LYS A 54 -2.63 2.62 -9.32
CA LYS A 54 -2.15 4.01 -9.41
C LYS A 54 -0.75 4.08 -10.00
N HIS A 55 0.18 3.28 -9.48
CA HIS A 55 1.56 3.23 -9.96
C HIS A 55 1.67 2.78 -11.41
N LEU A 56 0.91 1.76 -11.83
CA LEU A 56 0.89 1.33 -13.22
C LEU A 56 0.43 2.45 -14.14
N PHE A 57 -0.69 3.10 -13.86
CA PHE A 57 -1.19 4.16 -14.72
C PHE A 57 -0.30 5.40 -14.69
N ARG A 58 0.27 5.75 -13.54
CA ARG A 58 1.26 6.83 -13.43
C ARG A 58 2.48 6.53 -14.33
N TRP A 59 3.04 5.33 -14.23
CA TRP A 59 4.13 4.89 -15.11
C TRP A 59 3.71 4.88 -16.59
N LEU A 60 2.53 4.34 -16.90
CA LEU A 60 2.01 4.22 -18.26
C LEU A 60 1.84 5.58 -18.94
N TYR A 61 1.39 6.60 -18.20
CA TYR A 61 1.18 7.94 -18.75
C TYR A 61 2.47 8.77 -18.81
N CYS A 62 3.40 8.56 -17.87
CA CYS A 62 4.64 9.32 -17.82
C CYS A 62 5.73 8.76 -18.76
N GLN A 63 5.79 7.45 -18.99
CA GLN A 63 6.85 6.85 -19.82
C GLN A 63 6.43 6.42 -21.22
N ARG A 64 5.14 6.47 -21.57
CA ARG A 64 4.71 6.05 -22.91
C ARG A 64 5.07 7.10 -23.95
N GLY A 65 5.81 6.65 -24.98
CA GLY A 65 6.02 7.40 -26.23
C GLY A 65 6.95 8.60 -26.10
N ARG A 66 7.73 8.67 -25.01
CA ARG A 66 8.78 9.68 -24.84
C ARG A 66 10.13 9.01 -25.05
N GLU A 67 10.97 9.62 -25.87
CA GLU A 67 12.39 9.22 -26.01
C GLU A 67 13.17 9.59 -24.75
N GLU A 68 12.77 10.67 -24.08
CA GLU A 68 13.36 11.11 -22.81
C GLU A 68 12.54 10.61 -21.62
N THR A 69 13.21 9.89 -20.72
CA THR A 69 12.61 9.40 -19.48
C THR A 69 12.40 10.55 -18.51
N ILE A 70 11.14 10.83 -18.16
CA ILE A 70 10.83 11.79 -17.09
C ILE A 70 11.35 11.22 -15.76
N PRO A 71 12.06 12.00 -14.93
CA PRO A 71 12.45 11.56 -13.60
C PRO A 71 11.20 11.23 -12.75
N PRO A 72 11.26 10.20 -11.88
CA PRO A 72 10.12 9.79 -11.06
C PRO A 72 9.50 10.87 -10.16
N SER A 73 10.27 11.90 -9.82
CA SER A 73 9.81 13.07 -9.04
C SER A 73 8.67 13.81 -9.74
N ASP A 74 8.73 13.89 -11.07
CA ASP A 74 7.86 14.77 -11.86
C ASP A 74 6.70 13.98 -12.48
N TRP A 75 6.53 12.72 -12.07
CA TRP A 75 5.45 11.89 -12.60
C TRP A 75 4.09 12.38 -12.09
N GLU A 76 3.18 12.69 -12.99
CA GLU A 76 1.81 13.06 -12.65
C GLU A 76 0.87 11.85 -12.68
N THR A 77 -0.03 11.75 -11.69
CA THR A 77 -1.06 10.71 -11.67
C THR A 77 -2.30 11.20 -12.42
N PRO A 78 -2.83 10.46 -13.41
CA PRO A 78 -4.05 10.84 -14.11
C PRO A 78 -5.26 10.96 -13.17
N GLU A 79 -6.14 11.95 -13.43
CA GLU A 79 -7.25 12.30 -12.52
C GLU A 79 -8.18 11.13 -12.22
N PHE A 80 -8.51 10.31 -13.23
CA PHE A 80 -9.40 9.17 -13.07
C PHE A 80 -8.85 8.06 -12.16
N VAL A 81 -7.55 8.07 -11.88
CA VAL A 81 -6.85 7.09 -11.01
C VAL A 81 -6.54 7.67 -9.63
N LYS A 82 -6.82 8.96 -9.37
CA LYS A 82 -6.69 9.60 -8.06
C LYS A 82 -7.82 9.18 -7.10
N ILE A 83 -7.91 7.87 -6.87
CA ILE A 83 -8.88 7.24 -6.00
C ILE A 83 -8.40 7.39 -4.56
N LYS A 84 -9.28 7.86 -3.66
CA LYS A 84 -8.96 7.96 -2.23
C LYS A 84 -8.88 6.59 -1.59
N ASP A 85 -7.95 6.43 -0.66
CA ASP A 85 -7.78 5.21 0.10
C ASP A 85 -8.92 5.07 1.12
N LYS A 86 -9.32 3.83 1.39
CA LYS A 86 -10.32 3.53 2.41
C LYS A 86 -9.64 3.56 3.78
N LYS A 87 -10.27 4.20 4.75
CA LYS A 87 -9.76 4.25 6.13
C LYS A 87 -9.85 2.85 6.75
N THR A 88 -8.74 2.36 7.29
CA THR A 88 -8.74 1.12 8.07
C THR A 88 -9.42 1.36 9.41
N LYS A 89 -10.24 0.40 9.86
CA LYS A 89 -10.77 0.37 11.23
C LYS A 89 -9.76 -0.21 12.23
N ARG A 90 -8.62 -0.73 11.76
CA ARG A 90 -7.60 -1.30 12.63
C ARG A 90 -6.99 -0.20 13.50
N LEU A 91 -7.46 -0.10 14.73
CA LEU A 91 -6.56 0.22 15.82
C LEU A 91 -5.53 -0.91 15.92
N SER A 92 -4.30 -0.58 16.28
CA SER A 92 -3.31 -1.59 16.67
C SER A 92 -3.98 -2.60 17.61
N PRO A 93 -3.87 -3.91 17.37
CA PRO A 93 -4.43 -4.91 18.27
C PRO A 93 -3.70 -4.94 19.63
N TYR A 94 -2.52 -4.32 19.70
CA TYR A 94 -1.75 -4.14 20.91
C TYR A 94 -1.96 -2.72 21.45
N SER A 95 -2.19 -2.58 22.74
CA SER A 95 -1.90 -1.30 23.40
C SER A 95 -0.39 -1.03 23.37
N GLU A 96 0.03 0.23 23.55
CA GLU A 96 1.46 0.58 23.62
C GLU A 96 2.22 -0.22 24.69
N THR A 97 1.51 -0.71 25.71
CA THR A 97 2.06 -1.51 26.82
C THR A 97 2.01 -3.02 26.59
N GLU A 98 1.43 -3.50 25.49
CA GLU A 98 1.15 -4.92 25.24
C GLU A 98 2.09 -5.55 24.20
N ILE A 99 3.00 -4.77 23.60
CA ILE A 99 3.88 -5.23 22.52
C ILE A 99 5.09 -5.99 23.08
N TRP A 100 5.62 -5.57 24.24
CA TRP A 100 6.72 -6.24 24.92
C TRP A 100 6.65 -6.00 26.43
N ASP A 101 6.78 -7.07 27.21
CA ASP A 101 6.98 -6.94 28.64
C ASP A 101 8.42 -6.50 28.95
N LYS A 102 8.60 -5.82 30.08
CA LYS A 102 9.92 -5.30 30.50
C LYS A 102 10.99 -6.38 30.54
N ASP A 103 10.64 -7.59 30.95
CA ASP A 103 11.56 -8.72 31.06
C ASP A 103 11.94 -9.31 29.68
N GLU A 104 11.04 -9.24 28.69
CA GLU A 104 11.33 -9.61 27.30
C GLU A 104 12.29 -8.61 26.66
N LEU A 105 12.05 -7.31 26.85
CA LEU A 105 12.96 -6.24 26.43
C LEU A 105 14.37 -6.43 27.02
N LEU A 106 14.45 -6.72 28.33
CA LEU A 106 15.73 -6.98 29.01
C LEU A 106 16.44 -8.24 28.51
N THR A 107 15.70 -9.18 27.91
CA THR A 107 16.29 -10.37 27.28
C THR A 107 16.92 -10.01 25.93
N ILE A 108 16.25 -9.17 25.13
CA ILE A 108 16.74 -8.75 23.81
C ILE A 108 17.96 -7.81 23.94
N VAL A 109 17.95 -6.89 24.91
CA VAL A 109 19.06 -5.95 25.17
C VAL A 109 20.39 -6.68 25.43
N LYS A 110 20.36 -7.87 26.03
CA LYS A 110 21.57 -8.68 26.27
C LYS A 110 22.25 -9.16 24.98
N TYR A 111 21.49 -9.28 23.91
CA TYR A 111 21.96 -9.73 22.60
C TYR A 111 22.13 -8.57 21.61
N GLU A 112 21.83 -7.34 22.03
CA GLU A 112 22.22 -6.17 21.25
C GLU A 112 23.75 -6.10 21.25
N PRO A 113 24.41 -6.16 20.08
CA PRO A 113 25.86 -5.99 20.05
C PRO A 113 26.14 -4.61 20.62
N ILE A 114 26.92 -4.55 21.70
CA ILE A 114 27.48 -3.30 22.20
C ILE A 114 28.36 -2.77 21.07
N MET A 115 27.80 -1.94 20.19
CA MET A 115 28.57 -1.15 19.23
C MET A 115 29.37 -0.14 20.05
N VAL A 116 30.53 -0.59 20.53
CA VAL A 116 31.59 0.31 20.93
C VAL A 116 32.00 1.03 19.65
N MET A 117 31.80 2.35 19.68
CA MET A 117 32.14 3.37 18.68
C MET A 117 31.03 3.74 17.67
N GLY A 118 30.52 4.97 17.84
CA GLY A 118 29.89 5.74 16.77
C GLY A 118 28.37 5.85 16.88
N MET A 119 27.91 6.85 17.61
CA MET A 119 26.53 7.32 17.70
C MET A 119 25.67 7.16 16.42
N HIS A 120 24.51 6.49 16.57
CA HIS A 120 23.14 6.88 16.16
C HIS A 120 22.28 5.69 15.69
N GLY A 121 21.17 5.49 16.40
CA GLY A 121 20.17 4.43 16.18
C GLY A 121 20.26 3.42 17.33
N ILE A 122 19.41 3.45 18.37
CA ILE A 122 17.95 3.27 18.32
C ILE A 122 17.22 4.18 19.36
N LEU A 123 17.91 5.10 20.02
CA LEU A 123 17.32 5.95 21.09
C LEU A 123 16.24 6.97 20.66
N LEU A 124 15.77 6.93 19.41
CA LEU A 124 14.75 7.84 18.87
C LEU A 124 13.31 7.29 18.93
N LEU A 125 13.09 6.12 19.54
CA LEU A 125 11.79 5.46 19.60
C LEU A 125 11.14 5.40 21.00
N ILE A 126 11.74 6.04 22.02
CA ILE A 126 11.18 6.08 23.39
C ILE A 126 11.16 7.51 23.96
N MET A 127 10.95 8.52 23.12
CA MET A 127 10.63 9.89 23.57
C MET A 127 9.44 10.45 22.80
#